data_AF-A0A398B2A9-F1
#
_entry.id   AF-A0A398B2A9-F1
#
_cell.length_a   1.000
_cell.length_b   1.000
_cell.length_c   1.000
_cell.angle_alpha   90.00
_cell.angle_beta   90.00
_cell.angle_gamma   90.00
#
_symmetry.space_group_name_H-M   'P 1'
#
loop_
_entity.id
_entity.type
_entity.pdbx_description
1 polymer ?
#
loop_
_entity_poly.entity_id
_entity_poly.type
_entity_poly.pdbx_seq_one_letter_code
_entity_poly.pdbx_strand_id
1 'polypeptide(L)'
;MRFILFCFIFAPEPLKGSLDQMLEFNSEFKEPLPKREVERVTRSAEKAWQAKSDAKANEEAVAKGYPGAGYNLKNSTIIRWLEITTEEQQHLKTIIDGNEKRRRKRERDKLQKSEERKSVSREMCLENEKEKTEDKLWQLKQAMQRYPKMSNRKLAVLLSVSESYVRKLKINL
;
A
#
# COMPACT_ATOMS: atom_id res chain seq x y z
N MET A 1 28.99 15.60 1.47
CA MET A 1 28.47 14.37 0.80
C MET A 1 27.38 14.55 -0.27
N ARG A 2 26.59 15.65 -0.33
CA ARG A 2 25.33 15.69 -1.11
C ARG A 2 25.45 15.54 -2.65
N PHE A 3 26.55 15.95 -3.27
CA PHE A 3 26.63 16.04 -4.75
C PHE A 3 27.52 14.99 -5.43
N ILE A 4 28.50 14.42 -4.72
CA ILE A 4 29.53 13.54 -5.35
C ILE A 4 28.94 12.21 -5.83
N LEU A 5 27.93 11.66 -5.14
CA LEU A 5 27.28 10.44 -5.59
C LEU A 5 26.42 10.65 -6.84
N PHE A 6 25.91 11.87 -7.05
CA PHE A 6 25.03 12.19 -8.17
C PHE A 6 25.75 12.05 -9.52
N CYS A 7 26.99 12.51 -9.62
CA CYS A 7 27.76 12.43 -10.87
C CYS A 7 27.99 11.00 -11.36
N PHE A 8 28.11 10.02 -10.47
CA PHE A 8 28.30 8.62 -10.87
C PHE A 8 27.02 7.84 -11.15
N ILE A 9 25.87 8.34 -10.67
CA ILE A 9 24.57 7.72 -10.96
C ILE A 9 24.13 8.05 -12.39
N PHE A 10 24.54 9.21 -12.92
CA PHE A 10 24.10 9.74 -14.22
C PHE A 10 25.19 9.79 -15.30
N ALA A 11 26.45 9.45 -15.01
CA ALA A 11 27.51 9.41 -16.01
C ALA A 11 27.39 8.15 -16.91
N PRO A 12 27.42 8.31 -18.25
CA PRO A 12 27.32 7.19 -19.20
C PRO A 12 28.63 6.38 -19.35
N GLU A 13 29.77 6.91 -18.90
CA GLU A 13 31.09 6.34 -19.08
C GLU A 13 31.82 6.24 -17.72
N PRO A 14 32.72 5.25 -17.51
CA PRO A 14 33.63 5.27 -16.37
C PRO A 14 34.53 6.51 -16.49
N LEU A 15 34.35 7.49 -15.60
CA LEU A 15 35.19 8.69 -15.58
C LEU A 15 36.65 8.30 -15.31
N LYS A 16 37.45 8.15 -16.37
CA LYS A 16 38.91 8.15 -16.23
C LYS A 16 39.30 9.52 -15.65
N GLY A 17 39.94 9.53 -14.48
CA GLY A 17 40.21 10.78 -13.74
C GLY A 17 39.01 11.31 -12.94
N SER A 18 38.05 10.45 -12.59
CA SER A 18 36.87 10.83 -11.80
C SER A 18 37.21 11.56 -10.50
N LEU A 19 38.30 11.13 -9.84
CA LEU A 19 38.71 11.70 -8.58
C LEU A 19 39.18 13.13 -8.74
N ASP A 20 39.99 13.40 -9.77
CA ASP A 20 40.52 14.73 -10.02
C ASP A 20 39.39 15.70 -10.40
N GLN A 21 38.47 15.26 -11.25
CA GLN A 21 37.26 16.04 -11.59
C GLN A 21 36.38 16.31 -10.37
N MET A 22 36.20 15.32 -9.47
CA MET A 22 35.43 15.52 -8.24
C MET A 22 36.14 16.46 -7.26
N LEU A 23 37.47 16.44 -7.22
CA LEU A 23 38.26 17.34 -6.38
C LEU A 23 38.21 18.78 -6.90
N GLU A 24 38.34 18.95 -8.22
CA GLU A 24 38.19 20.23 -8.90
C GLU A 24 36.78 20.80 -8.67
N PHE A 25 35.74 20.03 -8.97
CA PHE A 25 34.35 20.43 -8.73
C PHE A 25 34.08 20.74 -7.25
N ASN A 26 34.60 19.93 -6.32
CA ASN A 26 34.43 20.20 -4.88
C ASN A 26 35.08 21.53 -4.46
N SER A 27 36.12 21.98 -5.15
CA SER A 27 36.81 23.24 -4.85
C SER A 27 36.02 24.49 -5.23
N GLU A 28 35.02 24.37 -6.13
CA GLU A 28 34.17 25.47 -6.57
C GLU A 28 33.09 25.85 -5.54
N PHE A 29 32.83 24.99 -4.54
CA PHE A 29 31.83 25.27 -3.52
C PHE A 29 32.33 26.29 -2.50
N LYS A 30 31.40 27.11 -2.00
CA LYS A 30 31.65 28.05 -0.88
C LYS A 30 32.23 27.35 0.36
N GLU A 31 31.78 26.13 0.61
CA GLU A 31 32.23 25.28 1.71
C GLU A 31 32.63 23.90 1.15
N PRO A 32 33.88 23.73 0.71
CA PRO A 32 34.34 22.48 0.12
C PRO A 32 34.43 21.38 1.17
N LEU A 33 34.13 20.14 0.77
CA LEU A 33 34.35 18.99 1.64
C LEU A 33 35.85 18.71 1.82
N PRO A 34 36.26 18.11 2.95
CA PRO A 34 37.64 17.67 3.12
C PRO A 34 38.06 16.70 2.00
N LYS A 35 39.26 16.88 1.45
CA LYS A 35 39.82 16.05 0.36
C LYS A 35 39.62 14.54 0.60
N ARG A 36 39.90 14.07 1.82
CA ARG A 36 39.73 12.66 2.22
C ARG A 36 38.29 12.17 2.09
N GLU A 37 37.31 13.03 2.37
CA GLU A 37 35.90 12.68 2.20
C GLU A 37 35.53 12.58 0.72
N VAL A 38 36.01 13.50 -0.11
CA VAL A 38 35.84 13.46 -1.56
C VAL A 38 36.41 12.17 -2.12
N GLU A 39 37.68 11.86 -1.81
CA GLU A 39 38.35 10.61 -2.21
C GLU A 39 37.56 9.36 -1.81
N ARG A 40 37.09 9.31 -0.57
CA ARG A 40 36.34 8.16 -0.06
C ARG A 40 35.02 7.98 -0.81
N VAL A 41 34.26 9.05 -1.00
CA VAL A 41 32.95 8.97 -1.66
C VAL A 41 33.11 8.63 -3.14
N THR A 42 34.05 9.27 -3.83
CA THR A 42 34.35 9.00 -5.24
C THR A 42 34.74 7.55 -5.46
N ARG A 43 35.69 7.01 -4.68
CA ARG A 43 36.09 5.60 -4.78
C ARG A 43 34.95 4.63 -4.46
N SER A 44 34.08 4.97 -3.52
CA SER A 44 32.91 4.15 -3.21
C SER A 44 31.93 4.11 -4.39
N ALA A 45 31.73 5.24 -5.05
CA ALA A 45 30.88 5.34 -6.23
C ALA A 45 31.45 4.56 -7.41
N GLU A 46 32.75 4.69 -7.68
CA GLU A 46 33.44 3.91 -8.72
C GLU A 46 33.28 2.39 -8.53
N LYS A 47 33.47 1.90 -7.29
CA LYS A 47 33.28 0.48 -6.99
C LYS A 47 31.84 0.02 -7.24
N ALA A 48 30.86 0.82 -6.85
CA ALA A 48 29.46 0.50 -7.09
C ALA A 48 29.13 0.52 -8.59
N TRP A 49 29.73 1.45 -9.34
CA TRP A 49 29.60 1.51 -10.79
C TRP A 49 30.17 0.27 -11.49
N GLN A 50 31.39 -0.14 -11.12
CA GLN A 50 32.01 -1.35 -11.66
C GLN A 50 31.20 -2.60 -11.34
N ALA A 51 30.74 -2.73 -10.09
CA ALA A 51 29.94 -3.87 -9.65
C ALA A 51 28.60 -3.98 -10.39
N LYS A 52 28.01 -2.85 -10.83
CA LYS A 52 26.72 -2.84 -11.55
C LYS A 52 26.76 -3.64 -12.86
N SER A 53 27.90 -3.66 -13.55
CA SER A 53 28.08 -4.34 -14.84
C SER A 53 28.80 -5.69 -14.72
N ASP A 54 29.15 -6.12 -13.51
CA ASP A 54 29.85 -7.39 -13.26
C ASP A 54 28.85 -8.51 -12.93
N ALA A 55 28.85 -9.57 -13.75
CA ALA A 55 27.92 -10.69 -13.60
C ALA A 55 28.10 -11.44 -12.28
N LYS A 56 29.33 -11.68 -11.85
CA LYS A 56 29.63 -12.38 -10.60
C LYS A 56 29.21 -11.55 -9.40
N ALA A 57 29.51 -10.25 -9.41
CA ALA A 57 29.06 -9.34 -8.37
C ALA A 57 27.53 -9.31 -8.28
N ASN A 58 26.84 -9.35 -9.43
CA ASN A 58 25.38 -9.38 -9.48
C ASN A 58 24.80 -10.66 -8.89
N GLU A 59 25.33 -11.83 -9.24
CA GLU A 59 24.94 -13.11 -8.64
C GLU A 59 25.11 -13.11 -7.12
N GLU A 60 26.26 -12.62 -6.62
CA GLU A 60 26.52 -12.50 -5.20
C GLU A 60 25.55 -11.54 -4.49
N ALA A 61 25.18 -10.43 -5.14
CA ALA A 61 24.24 -9.46 -4.59
C ALA A 61 22.83 -10.05 -4.49
N VAL A 62 22.38 -10.75 -5.53
CA VAL A 62 21.08 -11.45 -5.55
C VAL A 62 21.03 -12.55 -4.50
N ALA A 63 22.11 -13.34 -4.36
CA ALA A 63 22.21 -14.35 -3.30
C ALA A 63 22.11 -13.76 -1.88
N LYS A 64 22.53 -12.51 -1.70
CA LYS A 64 22.40 -11.76 -0.43
C LYS A 64 21.03 -11.07 -0.27
N GLY A 65 20.13 -11.20 -1.24
CA GLY A 65 18.78 -10.62 -1.21
C GLY A 65 18.68 -9.19 -1.74
N TYR A 66 19.72 -8.68 -2.42
CA TYR A 66 19.63 -7.40 -3.13
C TYR A 66 19.04 -7.60 -4.53
N PRO A 67 18.38 -6.58 -5.11
CA PRO A 67 17.86 -6.66 -6.49
C PRO A 67 18.95 -6.85 -7.55
N GLY A 68 20.18 -6.43 -7.24
CA GLY A 68 21.35 -6.56 -8.10
C GLY A 68 22.59 -5.90 -7.49
N ALA A 69 23.71 -5.99 -8.19
CA ALA A 69 24.94 -5.34 -7.77
C ALA A 69 24.97 -3.83 -8.07
N GLY A 70 25.83 -3.12 -7.36
CA GLY A 70 26.00 -1.67 -7.49
C GLY A 70 25.24 -0.86 -6.44
N TYR A 71 24.48 0.15 -6.88
CA TYR A 71 23.86 1.14 -6.00
C TYR A 71 22.61 0.61 -5.29
N ASN A 72 22.78 0.11 -4.07
CA ASN A 72 21.69 -0.37 -3.21
C ASN A 72 21.37 0.63 -2.10
N LEU A 73 20.90 1.83 -2.47
CA LEU A 73 20.54 2.88 -1.51
C LEU A 73 19.14 2.65 -0.92
N LYS A 74 19.01 2.92 0.38
CA LYS A 74 17.70 2.96 1.04
C LYS A 74 16.95 4.23 0.61
N ASN A 75 15.65 4.14 0.38
CA ASN A 75 14.79 5.30 0.13
C ASN A 75 14.98 6.40 1.18
N SER A 76 15.09 6.02 2.47
CA SER A 76 15.32 6.98 3.56
C SER A 76 16.60 7.79 3.39
N THR A 77 17.65 7.19 2.82
CA THR A 77 18.92 7.86 2.56
C THR A 77 18.76 8.87 1.42
N ILE A 78 18.10 8.46 0.33
CA ILE A 78 17.86 9.33 -0.83
C ILE A 78 16.99 10.53 -0.45
N ILE A 79 15.87 10.27 0.24
CA ILE A 79 14.95 11.30 0.73
C ILE A 79 15.68 12.32 1.59
N ARG A 80 16.52 11.86 2.53
CA ARG A 80 17.30 12.77 3.39
C ARG A 80 18.33 13.57 2.61
N TRP A 81 19.03 12.96 1.65
CA TRP A 81 20.08 13.64 0.90
C TRP A 81 19.53 14.69 -0.05
N LEU A 82 18.43 14.39 -0.71
CA LEU A 82 17.76 15.27 -1.66
C LEU A 82 16.67 16.13 -1.01
N GLU A 83 16.48 16.02 0.30
CA GLU A 83 15.48 16.76 1.08
C GLU A 83 14.07 16.66 0.50
N ILE A 84 13.73 15.47 -0.02
CA ILE A 84 12.44 15.23 -0.68
C ILE A 84 11.32 15.38 0.34
N THR A 85 10.46 16.36 0.10
CA THR A 85 9.32 16.70 0.94
C THR A 85 8.23 15.64 0.91
N THR A 86 7.30 15.70 1.86
CA THR A 86 6.14 14.81 1.90
C THR A 86 5.22 15.01 0.70
N GLU A 87 5.14 16.24 0.19
CA GLU A 87 4.34 16.64 -0.96
C GLU A 87 4.94 16.07 -2.25
N GLU A 88 6.24 16.24 -2.46
CA GLU A 88 6.94 15.66 -3.63
C GLU A 88 6.83 14.14 -3.66
N GLN A 89 6.93 13.48 -2.52
CA GLN A 89 6.76 12.01 -2.43
C GLN A 89 5.41 11.53 -2.96
N GLN A 90 4.34 12.34 -2.91
CA GLN A 90 3.05 11.97 -3.47
C GLN A 90 3.10 11.83 -5.00
N HIS A 91 3.99 12.58 -5.66
CA HIS A 91 4.19 12.55 -7.10
C HIS A 91 5.24 11.50 -7.53
N LEU A 92 6.07 11.00 -6.61
CA LEU A 92 7.10 10.00 -6.90
C LEU A 92 6.56 8.57 -6.94
N LYS A 93 7.06 7.75 -7.87
CA LYS A 93 6.64 6.35 -8.00
C LYS A 93 7.25 5.45 -6.92
N THR A 94 8.57 5.54 -6.73
CA THR A 94 9.35 4.56 -5.96
C THR A 94 10.07 5.14 -4.74
N ILE A 95 10.57 6.38 -4.82
CA ILE A 95 11.31 7.05 -3.73
C ILE A 95 10.30 7.70 -2.78
N ILE A 96 9.73 6.85 -1.91
CA ILE A 96 8.75 7.26 -0.89
C ILE A 96 9.12 6.65 0.47
N ASP A 97 8.70 7.32 1.53
CA ASP A 97 8.87 6.87 2.91
C ASP A 97 7.75 5.91 3.36
N GLY A 98 7.84 5.48 4.62
CA GLY A 98 6.84 4.60 5.22
C GLY A 98 5.47 5.27 5.47
N ASN A 99 5.41 6.60 5.60
CA ASN A 99 4.16 7.33 5.80
C ASN A 99 3.34 7.38 4.52
N GLU A 100 3.98 7.77 3.41
CA GLU A 100 3.37 7.81 2.09
C GLU A 100 2.96 6.42 1.62
N LYS A 101 3.80 5.40 1.84
CA LYS A 101 3.45 4.00 1.57
C LYS A 101 2.16 3.58 2.30
N ARG A 102 2.04 3.93 3.60
CA ARG A 102 0.84 3.65 4.40
C ARG A 102 -0.37 4.45 3.94
N ARG A 103 -0.19 5.71 3.51
CA ARG A 103 -1.26 6.54 2.96
C ARG A 103 -1.83 5.93 1.69
N ARG A 104 -0.97 5.57 0.71
CA ARG A 104 -1.38 4.91 -0.54
C ARG A 104 -2.12 3.59 -0.29
N LYS A 105 -1.64 2.78 0.66
CA LYS A 105 -2.33 1.55 1.05
C LYS A 105 -3.74 1.85 1.59
N ARG A 106 -3.89 2.83 2.48
CA ARG A 106 -5.20 3.21 3.03
C ARG A 106 -6.17 3.69 1.95
N GLU A 107 -5.71 4.49 0.99
CA GLU A 107 -6.55 4.94 -0.13
C GLU A 107 -6.99 3.77 -1.02
N ARG A 108 -6.07 2.85 -1.35
CA ARG A 108 -6.40 1.64 -2.11
C ARG A 108 -7.42 0.76 -1.37
N ASP A 109 -7.18 0.49 -0.10
CA ASP A 109 -8.07 -0.33 0.74
C ASP A 109 -9.45 0.33 0.88
N LYS A 110 -9.52 1.67 0.90
CA LYS A 110 -10.77 2.44 0.95
C LYS A 110 -11.55 2.34 -0.35
N LEU A 111 -10.87 2.48 -1.50
CA LEU A 111 -11.47 2.34 -2.82
C LEU A 111 -12.02 0.92 -3.02
N GLN A 112 -11.21 -0.10 -2.72
CA GLN A 112 -11.63 -1.50 -2.82
C GLN A 112 -12.88 -1.77 -1.96
N LYS A 113 -12.89 -1.34 -0.69
CA LYS A 113 -14.07 -1.47 0.18
C LYS A 113 -15.28 -0.71 -0.36
N SER A 114 -15.08 0.44 -1.02
CA SER A 114 -16.17 1.18 -1.64
C SER A 114 -16.72 0.45 -2.86
N GLU A 115 -15.88 -0.20 -3.67
CA GLU A 115 -16.32 -1.00 -4.81
C GLU A 115 -17.05 -2.26 -4.36
N GLU A 116 -16.52 -2.97 -3.36
CA GLU A 116 -17.19 -4.12 -2.73
C GLU A 116 -18.57 -3.73 -2.17
N ARG A 117 -18.68 -2.60 -1.47
CA ARG A 117 -19.99 -2.11 -1.00
C ARG A 117 -20.91 -1.68 -2.13
N LYS A 118 -20.40 -1.07 -3.19
CA LYS A 118 -21.20 -0.74 -4.38
C LYS A 118 -21.68 -2.01 -5.11
N SER A 119 -20.95 -3.12 -5.02
CA SER A 119 -21.37 -4.42 -5.56
C SER A 119 -22.57 -5.02 -4.81
N VAL A 120 -22.81 -4.60 -3.56
CA VAL A 120 -24.08 -4.82 -2.85
C VAL A 120 -24.91 -3.55 -2.97
N SER A 121 -25.62 -3.41 -4.09
CA SER A 121 -26.54 -2.29 -4.28
C SER A 121 -27.54 -2.25 -3.11
N ARG A 122 -27.89 -1.04 -2.66
CA ARG A 122 -28.86 -0.84 -1.57
C ARG A 122 -30.18 -1.54 -1.88
N GLU A 123 -30.56 -1.53 -3.16
CA GLU A 123 -31.71 -2.21 -3.70
C GLU A 123 -31.61 -3.73 -3.50
N MET A 124 -30.46 -4.35 -3.78
CA MET A 124 -30.24 -5.78 -3.53
C MET A 124 -30.27 -6.15 -2.03
N CYS A 125 -29.79 -5.26 -1.16
CA CYS A 125 -29.91 -5.45 0.29
C CYS A 125 -31.37 -5.38 0.76
N LEU A 126 -32.13 -4.40 0.27
CA LEU A 126 -33.55 -4.24 0.57
C LEU A 126 -34.38 -5.41 0.03
N GLU A 127 -34.05 -5.94 -1.15
CA GLU A 127 -34.75 -7.09 -1.73
C GLU A 127 -34.52 -8.36 -0.92
N ASN A 128 -33.28 -8.64 -0.51
CA ASN A 128 -32.96 -9.74 0.41
C ASN A 128 -33.68 -9.61 1.76
N GLU A 129 -33.91 -8.39 2.26
CA GLU A 129 -34.68 -8.15 3.49
C GLU A 129 -36.18 -8.39 3.29
N LYS A 130 -36.72 -8.05 2.12
CA LYS A 130 -38.12 -8.36 1.74
C LYS A 130 -38.33 -9.86 1.63
N GLU A 131 -37.48 -10.59 0.89
CA GLU A 131 -37.59 -12.04 0.74
C GLU A 131 -37.61 -12.76 2.09
N LYS A 132 -36.70 -12.40 3.00
CA LYS A 132 -36.69 -12.95 4.37
C LYS A 132 -37.97 -12.65 5.15
N THR A 133 -38.58 -11.49 4.90
CA THR A 133 -39.85 -11.09 5.53
C THR A 133 -41.03 -11.87 4.95
N GLU A 134 -41.04 -12.07 3.63
CA GLU A 134 -42.04 -12.86 2.89
C GLU A 134 -42.00 -14.34 3.28
N ASP A 135 -40.81 -14.93 3.37
CA ASP A 135 -40.61 -16.30 3.86
C ASP A 135 -41.19 -16.49 5.26
N LYS A 136 -40.95 -15.53 6.16
CA LYS A 136 -41.48 -15.56 7.53
C LYS A 136 -42.99 -15.35 7.58
N LEU A 137 -43.57 -14.54 6.67
CA LEU A 137 -45.01 -14.41 6.50
C LEU A 137 -45.64 -15.71 6.02
N TRP A 138 -45.02 -16.38 5.05
CA TRP A 138 -45.50 -17.66 4.53
C TRP A 138 -45.49 -18.75 5.61
N GLN A 139 -44.39 -18.88 6.35
CA GLN A 139 -44.28 -19.82 7.48
C GLN A 139 -45.35 -19.55 8.55
N LEU A 140 -45.63 -18.28 8.83
CA LEU A 140 -46.68 -17.88 9.78
C LEU A 140 -48.09 -18.23 9.27
N LYS A 141 -48.39 -18.02 7.98
CA LYS A 141 -49.67 -18.43 7.36
C LYS A 141 -49.90 -19.94 7.49
N GLN A 142 -48.88 -20.75 7.18
CA GLN A 142 -48.95 -22.20 7.31
C GLN A 142 -49.17 -22.66 8.76
N ALA A 143 -48.44 -22.06 9.71
CA ALA A 143 -48.58 -22.38 11.13
C ALA A 143 -49.99 -22.04 11.68
N MET A 144 -50.58 -20.93 11.23
CA MET A 144 -51.94 -20.53 11.61
C MET A 144 -53.01 -21.46 11.04
N GLN A 145 -52.84 -21.95 9.80
CA GLN A 145 -53.77 -22.92 9.21
C GLN A 145 -53.73 -24.27 9.93
N ARG A 146 -52.53 -24.74 10.27
CA ARG A 146 -52.35 -26.04 10.95
C ARG A 146 -52.76 -26.01 12.42
N TYR A 147 -52.66 -24.84 13.06
CA TYR A 147 -52.98 -24.66 14.48
C TYR A 147 -53.80 -23.39 14.76
N PRO A 148 -55.11 -23.39 14.43
CA PRO A 148 -55.93 -22.18 14.43
C PRO A 148 -56.13 -21.51 15.80
N LYS A 149 -55.97 -22.25 16.90
CA LYS A 149 -56.12 -21.73 18.29
C LYS A 149 -54.77 -21.49 19.00
N MET A 150 -53.65 -21.58 18.29
CA MET A 150 -52.32 -21.44 18.91
C MET A 150 -52.02 -19.99 19.29
N SER A 151 -51.54 -19.77 20.52
CA SER A 151 -51.14 -18.45 21.01
C SER A 151 -49.91 -17.91 20.27
N ASN A 152 -49.83 -16.59 20.13
CA ASN A 152 -48.71 -15.88 19.52
C ASN A 152 -47.35 -16.24 20.16
N ARG A 153 -47.32 -16.49 21.48
CA ARG A 153 -46.10 -16.95 22.18
C ARG A 153 -45.62 -18.31 21.68
N LYS A 154 -46.54 -19.24 21.43
CA LYS A 154 -46.20 -20.58 20.93
C LYS A 154 -45.79 -20.53 19.45
N LEU A 155 -46.45 -19.68 18.65
CA LEU A 155 -46.05 -19.44 17.25
C LEU A 155 -44.66 -18.80 17.15
N ALA A 156 -44.32 -17.89 18.05
CA ALA A 156 -43.01 -17.25 18.12
C ALA A 156 -41.88 -18.27 18.39
N VAL A 157 -42.09 -19.18 19.36
CA VAL A 157 -41.17 -20.29 19.64
C VAL A 157 -41.02 -21.21 18.43
N LEU A 158 -42.13 -21.57 17.77
CA LEU A 158 -42.12 -22.45 16.59
C LEU A 158 -41.33 -21.85 15.42
N LEU A 159 -41.47 -20.54 15.20
CA LEU A 159 -40.84 -19.83 14.08
C LEU A 159 -39.43 -19.27 14.43
N SER A 160 -38.98 -19.47 15.67
CA SER A 160 -37.73 -18.93 16.23
C SER A 160 -37.62 -17.41 16.08
N VAL A 161 -38.71 -16.69 16.36
CA VAL A 161 -38.78 -15.22 16.31
C VAL A 161 -39.40 -14.67 17.59
N SER A 162 -39.33 -13.35 17.81
CA SER A 162 -39.95 -12.74 18.99
C SER A 162 -41.47 -12.64 18.86
N GLU A 163 -42.18 -12.67 20.00
CA GLU A 163 -43.65 -12.50 20.02
C GLU A 163 -44.09 -11.18 19.37
N SER A 164 -43.35 -10.09 19.64
CA SER A 164 -43.58 -8.78 19.04
C SER A 164 -43.42 -8.81 17.51
N TYR A 165 -42.45 -9.56 17.00
CA TYR A 165 -42.24 -9.73 15.56
C TYR A 165 -43.41 -10.50 14.91
N VAL A 166 -43.91 -11.57 15.55
CA VAL A 166 -45.13 -12.28 15.08
C VAL A 166 -46.33 -11.34 15.01
N ARG A 167 -46.53 -10.48 16.01
CA ARG A 167 -47.62 -9.48 16.00
C ARG A 167 -47.46 -8.49 14.84
N LYS A 168 -46.23 -8.00 14.61
CA LYS A 168 -45.92 -7.11 13.48
C LYS A 168 -46.21 -7.78 12.13
N LEU A 169 -45.83 -9.06 11.97
CA LEU A 169 -46.10 -9.81 10.75
C LEU A 169 -47.60 -10.00 10.52
N LYS A 170 -48.38 -10.30 11.57
CA LYS A 170 -49.85 -10.43 11.48
C LYS A 170 -50.57 -9.15 11.02
N ILE A 171 -50.01 -7.98 11.29
CA ILE A 171 -50.56 -6.70 10.82
C ILE A 171 -50.45 -6.58 9.29
N ASN A 172 -49.44 -7.21 8.70
CA ASN A 172 -49.14 -7.16 7.26
C ASN A 172 -49.61 -8.41 6.50
N LEU A 173 -50.50 -9.21 7.09
CA LEU A 173 -50.82 -10.59 6.66
C LEU A 173 -52.17 -10.69 5.96
#